data_AF-W2TGM8-F1
#
_entry.id   AF-W2TGM8-F1
#
_cell.length_a   1.000
_cell.length_b   1.000
_cell.length_c   1.000
_cell.angle_alpha   90.00
_cell.angle_beta   90.00
_cell.angle_gamma   90.00
#
_symmetry.space_group_name_H-M   'P 1'
#
loop_
_entity.id
_entity.type
_entity.pdbx_description
1 polymer ?
#
loop_
_entity_poly.entity_id
_entity_poly.type
_entity_poly.pdbx_seq_one_letter_code
_entity_poly.pdbx_strand_id
1 'polypeptide(L)'
;MFGYDDSYGYSTALLAVAPYATQLALGPITWVLFFPLFALPAISLMLSVGGLSAHGPVLTYKRLAPIAAGIGWALTWHVSERLYVEGLRAAQNLLYLVFSLRFNLDWAIECGHQYNSRYCVNFNEQNITVGPFHHSPENHWPAQEFNRSA
;
A
#
# COMPACT_ATOMS: atom_id res chain seq x y z
N MET A 1 5.12 -30.82 6.79
CA MET A 1 6.39 -30.08 6.69
C MET A 1 6.36 -29.41 5.32
N PHE A 2 6.01 -28.13 5.26
CA PHE A 2 5.98 -27.40 3.99
C PHE A 2 7.41 -27.31 3.43
N GLY A 3 7.62 -27.72 2.19
CA GLY A 3 8.92 -27.59 1.54
C GLY A 3 9.28 -26.11 1.42
N TYR A 4 10.58 -25.79 1.50
CA TYR A 4 11.08 -24.42 1.30
C TYR A 4 10.45 -23.78 0.05
N ASP A 5 10.35 -24.53 -1.05
CA ASP A 5 9.77 -24.07 -2.32
C ASP A 5 8.24 -23.82 -2.28
N ASP A 6 7.49 -24.60 -1.48
CA ASP A 6 6.05 -24.39 -1.28
C ASP A 6 5.78 -23.03 -0.62
N SER A 7 6.65 -22.65 0.33
CA SER A 7 6.51 -21.39 1.06
C SER A 7 6.66 -20.17 0.15
N TYR A 8 7.55 -20.21 -0.86
CA TYR A 8 7.73 -19.11 -1.80
C TYR A 8 6.57 -18.97 -2.78
N GLY A 9 6.05 -20.11 -3.29
CA GLY A 9 4.89 -20.12 -4.18
C GLY A 9 3.64 -19.50 -3.51
N TYR A 10 3.36 -19.91 -2.27
CA TYR A 10 2.25 -19.35 -1.50
C TYR A 10 2.47 -17.88 -1.12
N SER A 11 3.67 -17.51 -0.68
CA SER A 11 3.97 -16.13 -0.27
C SER A 11 3.88 -15.15 -1.44
N THR A 12 4.34 -15.55 -2.64
CA THR A 12 4.23 -14.71 -3.85
C THR A 12 2.79 -14.59 -4.32
N ALA A 13 1.99 -15.66 -4.27
CA ALA A 13 0.57 -15.61 -4.57
C ALA A 13 -0.19 -14.71 -3.57
N LEU A 14 0.12 -14.80 -2.28
CA LEU A 14 -0.49 -13.95 -1.25
C LEU A 14 -0.11 -12.48 -1.39
N LEU A 15 1.16 -12.18 -1.67
CA LEU A 15 1.61 -10.80 -1.93
C LEU A 15 0.99 -10.21 -3.20
N ALA A 16 0.75 -11.03 -4.22
CA ALA A 16 0.03 -10.60 -5.43
C ALA A 16 -1.46 -10.32 -5.15
N VAL A 17 -2.06 -11.01 -4.19
CA VAL A 17 -3.48 -10.84 -3.81
C VAL A 17 -3.69 -9.78 -2.71
N ALA A 18 -2.66 -9.45 -1.92
CA ALA A 18 -2.69 -8.42 -0.88
C ALA A 18 -3.27 -7.05 -1.31
N PRO A 19 -2.94 -6.47 -2.50
CA PRO A 19 -3.50 -5.19 -2.92
C PRO A 19 -5.00 -5.22 -3.26
N TYR A 20 -5.64 -6.39 -3.28
CA TYR A 20 -7.09 -6.47 -3.50
C TYR A 20 -7.89 -6.18 -2.22
N ALA A 21 -7.31 -6.42 -1.03
CA ALA A 21 -7.96 -6.08 0.24
C ALA A 21 -8.14 -4.56 0.39
N THR A 22 -7.15 -3.77 -0.04
CA THR A 22 -7.23 -2.31 -0.03
C THR A 22 -8.18 -1.78 -1.11
N GLN A 23 -8.25 -2.43 -2.27
CA GLN A 23 -9.24 -2.11 -3.32
C GLN A 23 -10.68 -2.42 -2.88
N LEU A 24 -10.89 -3.48 -2.09
CA LEU A 24 -12.19 -3.80 -1.50
C LEU A 24 -12.68 -2.74 -0.53
N ALA A 25 -11.78 -2.18 0.28
CA ALA A 25 -12.12 -1.17 1.29
C ALA A 25 -12.50 0.18 0.67
N LEU A 26 -12.04 0.48 -0.55
CA LEU A 26 -12.26 1.75 -1.25
C LEU A 26 -13.25 1.62 -2.44
N GLY A 27 -13.82 0.42 -2.65
CA GLY A 27 -14.61 0.12 -3.84
C GLY A 27 -16.05 0.67 -3.78
N PRO A 28 -16.62 1.16 -4.90
CA PRO A 28 -18.04 1.53 -4.98
C PRO A 28 -18.94 0.29 -4.79
N ILE A 29 -20.24 0.51 -4.53
CA ILE A 29 -21.22 -0.57 -4.27
C ILE A 29 -21.26 -1.64 -5.38
N THR A 30 -20.93 -1.27 -6.62
CA THR A 30 -20.81 -2.19 -7.75
C THR A 30 -19.71 -3.23 -7.56
N TRP A 31 -18.65 -2.89 -6.82
CA TRP A 31 -17.55 -3.80 -6.51
C TRP A 31 -18.00 -5.03 -5.70
N VAL A 32 -19.03 -4.88 -4.87
CA VAL A 32 -19.62 -6.00 -4.11
C VAL A 32 -20.21 -7.08 -5.03
N LEU A 33 -20.63 -6.72 -6.24
CA LEU A 33 -21.13 -7.66 -7.25
C LEU A 33 -20.02 -8.21 -8.15
N PHE A 34 -19.06 -7.37 -8.57
CA PHE A 34 -17.94 -7.81 -9.43
C PHE A 34 -16.94 -8.71 -8.68
N PHE A 35 -16.70 -8.44 -7.40
CA PHE A 35 -15.74 -9.18 -6.60
C PHE A 35 -16.05 -10.68 -6.49
N PRO A 36 -17.25 -11.12 -6.08
CA PRO A 36 -17.55 -12.55 -6.01
C PRO A 36 -17.62 -13.22 -7.38
N LEU A 37 -17.98 -12.48 -8.44
CA LEU A 37 -18.15 -13.06 -9.77
C LEU A 37 -16.83 -13.25 -10.52
N PHE A 38 -15.86 -12.33 -10.35
CA PHE A 38 -14.61 -12.35 -11.11
C PHE A 38 -13.36 -12.48 -10.24
N ALA A 39 -13.28 -11.73 -9.14
CA ALA A 39 -12.07 -11.72 -8.31
C ALA A 39 -11.93 -13.00 -7.49
N LEU A 40 -13.01 -13.49 -6.86
CA LEU A 40 -12.96 -14.72 -6.06
C LEU A 40 -12.55 -15.95 -6.90
N PRO A 41 -13.14 -16.21 -8.09
CA PRO A 41 -12.69 -17.31 -8.94
C PRO A 41 -11.23 -17.15 -9.40
N ALA A 42 -10.81 -15.93 -9.76
CA ALA A 42 -9.44 -15.67 -10.19
C ALA A 42 -8.41 -15.90 -9.06
N ILE A 43 -8.74 -15.47 -7.84
CA ILE A 43 -7.90 -15.71 -6.66
C ILE A 43 -7.84 -17.21 -6.36
N SER A 44 -8.97 -17.90 -6.36
CA SER A 44 -9.04 -19.35 -6.14
C SER A 44 -8.20 -20.11 -7.16
N LEU A 45 -8.27 -19.72 -8.44
CA LEU A 45 -7.42 -20.27 -9.50
C LEU A 45 -5.93 -20.02 -9.22
N MET A 46 -5.54 -18.79 -8.90
CA MET A 46 -4.14 -18.46 -8.62
C MET A 46 -3.58 -19.23 -7.42
N LEU A 47 -4.36 -19.35 -6.33
CA LEU A 47 -3.97 -20.12 -5.15
C LEU A 47 -3.87 -21.62 -5.45
N SER A 48 -4.81 -22.16 -6.24
CA SER A 48 -4.79 -23.57 -6.63
C SER A 48 -3.61 -23.89 -7.56
N VAL A 49 -3.32 -23.02 -8.53
CA VAL A 49 -2.15 -23.14 -9.43
C VAL A 49 -0.85 -23.01 -8.63
N GLY A 50 -0.77 -22.07 -7.70
CA GLY A 50 0.37 -21.92 -6.80
C GLY A 50 0.60 -23.17 -5.94
N GLY A 51 -0.46 -23.67 -5.31
CA GLY A 51 -0.42 -24.87 -4.46
C GLY A 51 -0.07 -26.16 -5.22
N LEU A 52 -0.57 -26.33 -6.45
CA LEU A 52 -0.24 -27.48 -7.29
C LEU A 52 1.18 -27.43 -7.87
N SER A 53 1.69 -26.23 -8.13
CA SER A 53 2.98 -26.06 -8.80
C SER A 53 4.18 -26.14 -7.88
N ALA A 54 4.04 -25.81 -6.58
CA ALA A 54 5.11 -25.85 -5.59
C ALA A 54 6.39 -25.11 -6.02
N HIS A 55 6.26 -24.16 -6.96
CA HIS A 55 7.36 -23.50 -7.62
C HIS A 55 7.05 -22.02 -7.80
N GLY A 56 8.12 -21.24 -8.02
CA GLY A 56 8.00 -19.83 -8.33
C GLY A 56 7.23 -19.60 -9.65
N PRO A 57 6.60 -18.42 -9.80
CA PRO A 57 5.66 -18.14 -10.89
C PRO A 57 6.27 -18.30 -12.29
N VAL A 58 7.54 -17.95 -12.50
CA VAL A 58 8.22 -18.15 -13.80
C VAL A 58 8.23 -19.61 -14.21
N LEU A 59 8.58 -20.51 -13.29
CA LEU A 59 8.65 -21.95 -13.57
C LEU A 59 7.26 -22.56 -13.71
N THR A 60 6.31 -22.11 -12.88
CA THR A 60 4.90 -22.52 -12.94
C THR A 60 4.29 -22.22 -14.31
N TYR A 61 4.37 -20.96 -14.77
CA TYR A 61 3.82 -20.59 -16.08
C TYR A 61 4.56 -21.25 -17.24
N LYS A 62 5.88 -21.43 -17.14
CA LYS A 62 6.67 -22.16 -18.16
C LYS A 62 6.24 -23.63 -18.31
N ARG A 63 5.83 -24.29 -17.21
CA ARG A 63 5.33 -25.68 -17.23
C ARG A 63 3.89 -25.80 -17.73
N LEU A 64 3.05 -24.79 -17.48
CA LEU A 64 1.69 -24.71 -18.01
C LEU A 64 1.70 -24.50 -19.53
N ALA A 65 2.42 -23.50 -20.00
CA ALA A 65 2.64 -23.24 -21.41
C ALA A 65 3.96 -22.49 -21.60
N PRO A 66 4.91 -22.99 -22.41
CA PRO A 66 6.23 -22.37 -22.54
C PRO A 66 6.17 -20.92 -23.05
N ILE A 67 5.17 -20.57 -23.87
CA ILE A 67 4.93 -19.20 -24.33
C ILE A 67 4.45 -18.25 -23.22
N ALA A 68 3.83 -18.78 -22.17
CA ALA A 68 3.30 -18.02 -21.04
C ALA A 68 4.37 -17.70 -19.98
N ALA A 69 5.62 -18.13 -20.14
CA ALA A 69 6.70 -17.85 -19.20
C ALA A 69 6.89 -16.33 -18.93
N GLY A 70 6.55 -15.48 -19.91
CA GLY A 70 6.55 -14.02 -19.75
C GLY A 70 5.58 -13.51 -18.68
N ILE A 71 4.45 -14.20 -18.46
CA ILE A 71 3.47 -13.86 -17.42
C ILE A 71 4.09 -14.03 -16.03
N GLY A 72 4.87 -15.11 -15.84
CA GLY A 72 5.56 -15.34 -14.58
C GLY A 72 6.57 -14.23 -14.25
N TRP A 73 7.30 -13.73 -15.25
CA TRP A 73 8.22 -12.60 -15.08
C TRP A 73 7.49 -11.30 -14.76
N ALA A 74 6.41 -10.99 -15.48
CA ALA A 74 5.59 -9.81 -15.22
C ALA A 74 5.00 -9.83 -13.79
N LEU A 75 4.56 -11.00 -13.32
CA LEU A 75 4.04 -11.16 -11.96
C LEU A 75 5.13 -10.91 -10.91
N THR A 76 6.33 -11.47 -11.09
CA THR A 76 7.44 -11.21 -10.17
C THR A 76 7.81 -9.74 -10.09
N TRP A 77 7.82 -9.04 -11.24
CA TRP A 77 8.09 -7.62 -11.30
C TRP A 77 7.03 -6.82 -10.52
N HIS A 78 5.76 -7.08 -10.81
CA HIS A 78 4.66 -6.38 -10.15
C HIS A 78 4.66 -6.60 -8.63
N VAL A 79 4.95 -7.82 -8.17
CA VAL A 79 5.09 -8.09 -6.72
C VAL A 79 6.27 -7.33 -6.12
N SER A 80 7.41 -7.25 -6.82
CA SER A 80 8.59 -6.52 -6.33
C SER A 80 8.35 -5.01 -6.18
N GLU A 81 7.67 -4.39 -7.16
CA GLU A 81 7.31 -2.97 -7.12
C GLU A 81 6.38 -2.68 -5.94
N ARG A 82 5.35 -3.52 -5.75
CA ARG A 82 4.39 -3.37 -4.65
C ARG A 82 5.05 -3.57 -3.29
N LEU A 83 5.90 -4.58 -3.15
CA LEU A 83 6.63 -4.84 -1.92
C LEU A 83 7.53 -3.67 -1.54
N TYR A 84 8.18 -3.03 -2.51
CA TYR A 84 9.02 -1.85 -2.28
C TYR A 84 8.19 -0.66 -1.75
N VAL A 85 7.09 -0.32 -2.43
CA VAL A 85 6.25 0.82 -2.05
C VAL A 85 5.55 0.59 -0.71
N GLU A 86 4.94 -0.58 -0.49
CA GLU A 86 4.27 -0.89 0.77
C GLU A 86 5.27 -1.06 1.93
N GLY A 87 6.49 -1.52 1.65
CA GLY A 87 7.58 -1.57 2.63
C GLY A 87 7.97 -0.17 3.12
N LEU A 88 8.11 0.80 2.21
CA LEU A 88 8.36 2.19 2.56
C LEU A 88 7.21 2.79 3.39
N ARG A 89 5.96 2.53 3.00
CA ARG A 89 4.78 3.00 3.73
C ARG A 89 4.69 2.38 5.13
N ALA A 90 4.96 1.08 5.25
CA ALA A 90 4.98 0.38 6.53
C ALA A 90 6.08 0.93 7.46
N ALA A 91 7.28 1.20 6.92
CA ALA A 91 8.37 1.83 7.68
C ALA A 91 7.99 3.24 8.16
N GLN A 92 7.38 4.05 7.29
CA GLN A 92 6.89 5.38 7.67
C GLN A 92 5.84 5.31 8.78
N ASN A 93 4.87 4.40 8.66
CA ASN A 93 3.83 4.19 9.68
C ASN A 93 4.41 3.74 11.02
N LEU A 94 5.43 2.86 10.99
CA LEU A 94 6.12 2.41 12.19
C LEU A 94 6.84 3.56 12.90
N LEU A 95 7.52 4.43 12.14
CA LEU A 95 8.17 5.62 12.69
C LEU A 95 7.15 6.55 13.35
N TYR A 96 6.03 6.83 12.67
CA TYR A 96 4.95 7.62 13.27
C TYR A 96 4.41 6.98 14.55
N LEU A 97 4.19 5.67 14.58
CA LEU A 97 3.71 4.96 15.77
C LEU A 97 4.68 5.13 16.95
N VAL A 98 5.99 4.97 16.71
CA VAL A 98 7.02 5.14 17.74
C VAL A 98 7.10 6.61 18.20
N PHE A 99 7.03 7.57 17.29
CA PHE A 99 7.06 9.00 17.63
C PHE A 99 5.79 9.50 18.30
N SER A 100 4.66 8.82 18.11
CA SER A 100 3.40 9.08 18.81
C SER A 100 3.41 8.60 20.27
N LEU A 101 4.43 7.88 20.75
CA LEU A 101 4.58 7.49 22.15
C LEU A 101 5.06 8.68 23.01
N ARG A 102 4.33 9.80 22.94
CA ARG A 102 4.61 11.07 23.64
C ARG A 102 3.29 11.76 24.00
N PHE A 103 3.31 12.61 25.02
CA PHE A 103 2.13 13.36 25.45
C PHE A 103 1.77 14.53 24.52
N ASN A 104 2.76 15.13 23.87
CA ASN A 104 2.58 16.18 22.87
C ASN A 104 3.22 15.74 21.55
N LEU A 105 2.50 15.96 20.45
CA LEU A 105 2.96 15.64 19.10
C LEU A 105 3.48 16.91 18.42
N ASP A 106 4.78 17.12 18.54
CA ASP A 106 5.55 18.25 17.98
C ASP A 106 5.27 18.49 16.49
N TRP A 107 5.08 17.42 15.71
CA TRP A 107 4.80 17.50 14.28
C TRP A 107 3.36 17.84 13.90
N ALA A 108 2.41 17.73 14.84
CA ALA A 108 0.98 17.88 14.57
C ALA A 108 0.42 19.24 15.03
N ILE A 109 0.99 19.84 16.07
CA ILE A 109 0.38 20.99 16.77
C ILE A 109 1.15 22.28 16.53
N GLU A 110 2.49 22.25 16.59
CA GLU A 110 3.33 23.43 16.67
C GLU A 110 4.29 23.58 15.48
N CYS A 111 4.44 24.82 15.02
CA CYS A 111 5.33 25.20 13.93
C CYS A 111 6.73 25.64 14.39
N GLY A 112 7.02 25.64 15.70
CA GLY A 112 8.26 26.17 16.30
C GLY A 112 9.54 25.34 16.14
N HIS A 113 9.57 24.38 15.21
CA HIS A 113 10.69 23.44 15.05
C HIS A 113 11.61 23.80 13.88
N GLN A 114 12.88 23.36 13.96
CA GLN A 114 13.92 23.66 12.95
C GLN A 114 13.59 23.13 11.55
N TYR A 115 12.76 22.09 11.44
CA TYR A 115 12.34 21.52 10.16
C TYR A 115 11.17 22.27 9.51
N ASN A 116 10.54 23.22 10.21
CA ASN A 116 9.40 23.96 9.69
C ASN A 116 9.84 25.16 8.87
N SER A 117 9.09 25.41 7.79
CA SER A 117 9.29 26.60 6.96
C SER A 117 8.44 27.77 7.48
N ARG A 118 8.71 28.97 6.95
CA ARG A 118 7.90 30.19 7.19
C ARG A 118 6.44 30.08 6.75
N TYR A 119 6.07 29.00 6.06
CA TYR A 119 4.70 28.72 5.59
C TYR A 119 3.95 27.74 6.52
N CYS A 120 4.56 27.30 7.61
CA CYS A 120 3.91 26.43 8.58
C CYS A 120 2.83 27.21 9.35
N VAL A 121 1.67 26.58 9.55
CA VAL A 121 0.54 27.14 10.30
C VAL A 121 0.21 26.20 11.45
N ASN A 122 0.03 26.74 12.67
CA ASN A 122 -0.29 25.93 13.83
C ASN A 122 -1.73 25.38 13.71
N PHE A 123 -1.94 24.12 14.11
CA PHE A 123 -3.26 23.49 13.99
C PHE A 123 -4.33 24.16 14.87
N ASN A 124 -3.94 24.69 16.03
CA ASN A 124 -4.86 25.30 17.00
C ASN A 124 -5.10 26.80 16.79
N GLU A 125 -4.64 27.37 15.67
CA GLU A 125 -4.72 28.81 15.43
C GLU A 125 -6.13 29.23 14.98
N GLN A 126 -6.85 29.96 15.82
CA GLN A 126 -8.26 30.32 15.57
C GLN A 126 -8.44 31.53 14.63
N ASN A 127 -7.40 32.34 14.42
CA ASN A 127 -7.45 33.57 13.63
C ASN A 127 -6.56 33.47 12.39
N ILE A 128 -6.94 32.57 11.47
CA ILE A 128 -6.26 32.42 10.19
C ILE A 128 -6.68 33.57 9.27
N THR A 129 -6.07 34.74 9.45
CA THR A 129 -6.17 35.81 8.46
C THR A 129 -5.36 35.38 7.25
N VAL A 130 -5.92 35.49 6.04
CA VAL A 130 -5.26 35.07 4.79
C VAL A 130 -4.12 36.04 4.49
N GLY A 131 -2.97 35.79 5.10
CA GLY A 131 -1.75 36.57 4.91
C GLY A 131 -0.98 36.14 3.66
N PRO A 132 0.06 36.91 3.26
CA PRO A 132 0.88 36.60 2.08
C PRO A 132 1.67 35.28 2.19
N PHE A 133 1.70 34.65 3.36
CA PHE A 133 2.38 33.38 3.64
C PHE A 133 1.43 32.19 3.78
N HIS A 134 0.15 32.36 3.46
CA HIS A 134 -0.83 31.28 3.45
C HIS A 134 -0.80 30.58 2.09
N HIS A 135 0.19 29.72 1.88
CA HIS A 135 0.28 28.85 0.70
C HIS A 135 -0.13 27.44 1.09
N SER A 136 -1.14 26.89 0.42
CA SER A 136 -1.45 25.47 0.57
C SER A 136 -0.22 24.67 0.14
N PRO A 137 0.29 23.73 0.96
CA PRO A 137 1.43 22.93 0.54
C PRO A 137 1.09 22.18 -0.75
N GLU A 138 1.88 22.38 -1.79
CA GLU A 138 1.74 21.65 -3.06
C GLU A 138 2.08 20.15 -2.91
N ASN A 139 2.86 19.85 -1.86
CA ASN A 139 3.25 18.52 -1.47
C ASN A 139 2.18 17.94 -0.54
N HIS A 140 1.30 17.12 -1.09
CA HIS A 140 0.27 16.43 -0.32
C HIS A 140 0.92 15.28 0.45
N TRP A 141 1.47 15.56 1.62
CA TRP A 141 1.85 14.49 2.54
C TRP A 141 0.57 13.81 3.06
N PRO A 142 0.55 12.47 3.26
CA PRO A 142 -0.64 11.78 3.77
C PRO A 142 -1.12 12.32 5.12
N ALA A 143 -0.20 12.82 5.95
CA ALA A 143 -0.53 13.45 7.23
C ALA A 143 -1.25 14.81 7.08
N GLN A 144 -1.27 15.41 5.89
CA GLN A 144 -1.91 16.69 5.59
C GLN A 144 -3.28 16.54 4.91
N GLU A 145 -3.67 15.33 4.49
CA GLU A 145 -4.97 15.09 3.85
C GLU A 145 -6.16 15.25 4.82
N PHE A 146 -5.93 15.25 6.13
CA PHE A 146 -6.98 15.41 7.14
C PHE A 146 -7.65 16.79 7.15
N ASN A 147 -7.10 17.79 6.45
CA ASN A 147 -7.69 19.13 6.38
C ASN A 147 -8.30 19.46 5.00
N ARG A 148 -8.49 18.47 4.13
CA ARG A 148 -9.19 18.67 2.86
C ARG A 148 -10.71 18.59 3.10
N SER A 149 -11.27 19.73 3.49
CA SER A 149 -12.67 20.14 3.41
C SER A 149 -13.72 19.33 4.19
N ALA A 150 -14.21 19.96 5.26
CA ALA A 150 -15.60 20.42 5.25
C ALA A 150 -15.70 21.69 4.38
#